data_AF-A0A5U6BV07-F1
#
_entry.id   AF-A0A5U6BV07-F1
#
_cell.length_a   1.000
_cell.length_b   1.000
_cell.length_c   1.000
_cell.angle_alpha   90.00
_cell.angle_beta   90.00
_cell.angle_gamma   90.00
#
_symmetry.space_group_name_H-M   'P 1'
#
loop_
_entity.id
_entity.type
_entity.pdbx_description
1 polymer ?
#
loop_
_entity_poly.entity_id
_entity_poly.type
_entity_poly.pdbx_seq_one_letter_code
_entity_poly.pdbx_strand_id
1 'polypeptide(L)'
;MMHKPSGRHVVQPVNTLVDVRQMNTGHEASPLRKHIRTLLIDVLRYSSAELLTPSHPLVLRMEKEDAYRISSEYLLLLRKTLTAQQTRKLAQDIKIWCRNEYGMSEYSKEERSYIKALTVSFLNQLVPPRPS
;
A
#
# COMPACT_ATOMS: atom_id res chain seq x y z
N MET A 1 12.66 24.09 55.04
CA MET A 1 12.02 22.88 54.46
C MET A 1 10.78 23.39 53.73
N MET A 2 10.54 23.21 52.43
CA MET A 2 10.81 22.08 51.54
C MET A 2 11.16 22.58 50.12
N HIS A 3 12.06 21.87 49.46
CA HIS A 3 12.31 21.98 48.01
C HIS A 3 11.08 21.47 47.22
N LYS A 4 10.73 22.14 46.13
CA LYS A 4 9.92 21.55 45.04
C LYS A 4 10.76 21.52 43.75
N PRO A 5 10.89 20.37 43.08
CA PRO A 5 11.72 20.23 41.90
C PRO A 5 10.99 20.57 40.60
N SER A 6 11.82 21.00 39.63
CA SER A 6 11.60 21.17 38.19
C SER A 6 10.55 20.28 37.54
N GLY A 7 9.57 20.92 36.89
CA GLY A 7 8.83 20.32 35.78
C GLY A 7 9.46 20.74 34.46
N ARG A 8 10.38 19.92 33.91
CA ARG A 8 10.82 20.06 32.51
C ARG A 8 9.61 19.79 31.62
N HIS A 9 9.25 20.77 30.79
CA HIS A 9 8.43 20.54 29.60
C HIS A 9 9.17 19.56 28.68
N VAL A 10 8.85 18.28 28.79
CA VAL A 10 9.20 17.29 27.78
C VAL A 10 8.15 17.43 26.69
N VAL A 11 8.50 18.16 25.63
CA VAL A 11 7.77 18.08 24.36
C VAL A 11 7.95 16.64 23.87
N GLN A 12 6.94 15.80 24.09
CA GLN A 12 6.92 14.47 23.48
C GLN A 12 6.80 14.67 21.96
N PRO A 13 7.67 14.06 21.14
CA PRO A 13 7.48 14.06 19.70
C PRO A 13 6.16 13.35 19.41
N VAL A 14 5.30 14.03 18.65
CA VAL A 14 4.07 13.45 18.11
C VAL A 14 4.49 12.40 17.07
N ASN A 15 4.82 11.20 17.55
CA ASN A 15 4.88 10.01 16.72
C ASN A 15 3.43 9.69 16.34
N THR A 16 2.92 10.37 15.32
CA THR A 16 1.75 9.92 14.56
C THR A 16 2.17 8.68 13.77
N LEU A 17 2.40 7.59 14.49
CA LEU A 17 2.18 6.26 13.96
C LEU A 17 0.67 6.20 13.73
N VAL A 18 0.27 6.45 12.49
CA VAL A 18 -1.08 6.15 12.04
C VAL A 18 -1.26 4.65 12.28
N ASP A 19 -1.96 4.33 13.36
CA ASP A 19 -2.37 2.99 13.70
C ASP A 19 -3.31 2.52 12.58
N VAL A 20 -2.74 1.79 11.62
CA VAL A 20 -3.48 1.15 10.51
C VAL A 20 -4.45 0.08 11.03
N ARG A 21 -4.49 -0.19 12.35
CA ARG A 21 -5.42 -1.12 12.98
C ARG A 21 -6.79 -0.50 13.28
N GLN A 22 -6.96 0.83 13.20
CA GLN A 22 -8.29 1.47 13.28
C GLN A 22 -9.12 1.41 11.99
N MET A 23 -8.63 0.78 10.91
CA MET A 23 -9.46 0.43 9.75
C MET A 23 -10.21 -0.92 9.90
N ASN A 24 -10.28 -1.45 11.13
CA ASN A 24 -11.01 -2.67 11.47
C ASN A 24 -12.26 -2.37 12.31
N THR A 25 -13.22 -1.64 11.73
CA THR A 25 -14.59 -1.61 12.24
C THR A 25 -15.54 -2.06 11.14
N GLY A 26 -15.76 -3.37 11.06
CA GLY A 26 -17.07 -4.02 10.82
C GLY A 26 -17.97 -3.59 9.66
N HIS A 27 -17.53 -2.72 8.75
CA HIS A 27 -18.27 -2.33 7.57
C HIS A 27 -17.83 -3.20 6.41
N GLU A 28 -18.76 -3.97 5.86
CA GLU A 28 -18.74 -4.37 4.44
C GLU A 28 -18.07 -3.24 3.63
N ALA A 29 -16.86 -3.48 3.12
CA ALA A 29 -16.18 -2.49 2.30
C ALA A 29 -17.15 -2.11 1.18
N SER A 30 -17.42 -0.81 1.01
CA SER A 30 -18.39 -0.37 -0.01
C SER A 30 -18.05 -1.00 -1.36
N PRO A 31 -19.04 -1.32 -2.22
CA PRO A 31 -18.78 -1.90 -3.53
C PRO A 31 -17.71 -1.15 -4.32
N LEU A 32 -17.67 0.18 -4.17
CA LEU A 32 -16.66 1.04 -4.78
C LEU A 32 -15.25 0.86 -4.18
N ARG A 33 -15.11 0.71 -2.85
CA ARG A 33 -13.82 0.37 -2.23
C ARG A 33 -13.33 -1.02 -2.64
N LYS A 34 -14.24 -1.99 -2.76
CA LYS A 34 -13.92 -3.33 -3.31
C LYS A 34 -13.43 -3.21 -4.76
N HIS A 35 -14.13 -2.44 -5.59
CA HIS A 35 -13.75 -2.19 -6.98
C HIS A 35 -12.38 -1.51 -7.12
N ILE A 36 -12.13 -0.41 -6.42
CA ILE A 36 -10.84 0.30 -6.38
C ILE A 36 -9.70 -0.65 -6.00
N ARG A 37 -9.94 -1.51 -5.01
CA ARG A 37 -8.95 -2.49 -4.57
C ARG A 37 -8.65 -3.51 -5.67
N THR A 38 -9.68 -4.04 -6.33
CA THR A 38 -9.50 -4.97 -7.47
C THR A 38 -8.71 -4.32 -8.60
N LEU A 39 -9.00 -3.08 -8.98
CA LEU A 39 -8.24 -2.39 -10.03
C LEU A 39 -6.75 -2.25 -9.69
N LEU A 40 -6.42 -1.92 -8.43
CA LEU A 40 -5.02 -1.85 -8.00
C LEU A 40 -4.33 -3.22 -8.01
N ILE A 41 -5.07 -4.29 -7.68
CA ILE A 41 -4.60 -5.67 -7.76
C ILE A 41 -4.32 -6.06 -9.21
N ASP A 42 -5.17 -5.64 -10.15
CA ASP A 42 -4.96 -5.87 -11.58
C ASP A 42 -3.71 -5.17 -12.08
N VAL A 43 -3.47 -3.91 -11.68
CA VAL A 43 -2.20 -3.21 -12.01
C VAL A 43 -0.99 -4.01 -11.51
N LEU A 44 -1.03 -4.52 -10.29
CA LEU A 44 0.03 -5.38 -9.77
C LEU A 44 0.20 -6.66 -10.58
N ARG A 45 -0.91 -7.30 -10.97
CA ARG A 45 -0.89 -8.54 -11.75
C ARG A 45 -0.28 -8.29 -13.13
N TYR A 46 -0.77 -7.30 -13.86
CA TYR A 46 -0.29 -6.96 -15.20
C TYR A 46 1.18 -6.52 -15.17
N SER A 47 1.54 -5.57 -14.30
CA SER A 47 2.94 -5.14 -14.18
C SER A 47 3.86 -6.30 -13.76
N SER A 48 3.42 -7.21 -12.89
CA SER A 48 4.23 -8.37 -12.51
C SER A 48 4.42 -9.36 -13.67
N ALA A 49 3.39 -9.59 -14.49
CA ALA A 49 3.45 -10.44 -15.67
C ALA A 49 4.23 -9.82 -16.85
N GLU A 50 4.42 -8.49 -16.86
CA GLU A 50 5.37 -7.84 -17.77
C GLU A 50 6.82 -7.99 -17.27
N LEU A 51 7.02 -7.95 -15.95
CA LEU A 51 8.34 -7.97 -15.34
C LEU A 51 8.90 -9.38 -15.17
N LEU A 52 8.03 -10.38 -15.05
CA LEU A 52 8.30 -11.80 -14.94
C LEU A 52 7.66 -12.52 -16.12
N THR A 53 8.12 -13.72 -16.46
CA THR A 53 7.42 -14.50 -17.49
C THR A 53 6.00 -14.85 -17.01
N PRO A 54 4.98 -14.92 -17.90
CA PRO A 54 3.62 -15.31 -17.51
C PRO A 54 3.55 -16.70 -16.84
N SER A 55 4.48 -17.60 -17.20
CA SER A 55 4.62 -18.92 -16.59
C SER A 55 5.34 -18.92 -15.24
N HIS A 56 5.79 -17.77 -14.74
CA HIS A 56 6.53 -17.68 -13.48
C HIS A 56 5.61 -18.08 -12.31
N PRO A 57 6.07 -18.90 -11.34
CA PRO A 57 5.24 -19.38 -10.24
C PRO A 57 4.54 -18.27 -9.44
N LEU A 58 5.18 -17.10 -9.29
CA LEU A 58 4.54 -15.94 -8.64
C LEU A 58 3.40 -15.32 -9.46
N VAL A 59 3.49 -15.31 -10.79
CA VAL A 59 2.40 -14.82 -11.63
C VAL A 59 1.22 -15.78 -11.53
N LEU A 60 1.48 -17.08 -11.67
CA LEU A 60 0.46 -18.13 -11.53
C LEU A 60 -0.17 -18.17 -10.12
N ARG A 61 0.59 -17.84 -9.06
CA ARG A 61 0.07 -17.72 -7.69
C ARG A 61 -0.87 -16.52 -7.56
N MET A 62 -0.54 -15.39 -8.18
CA MET A 62 -1.36 -14.17 -8.17
C MET A 62 -2.69 -14.35 -8.91
N GLU A 63 -2.72 -15.16 -9.96
CA GLU A 63 -3.96 -15.51 -10.67
C GLU A 63 -4.93 -16.29 -9.76
N LYS A 64 -4.38 -17.02 -8.79
CA LYS A 64 -5.14 -17.80 -7.80
C LYS A 64 -5.42 -17.04 -6.49
N GLU A 65 -4.81 -15.87 -6.29
CA GLU A 65 -5.16 -15.03 -5.14
C GLU A 65 -6.54 -14.41 -5.33
N ASP A 66 -7.24 -14.23 -4.21
CA ASP A 66 -8.54 -13.59 -4.17
C ASP A 66 -8.44 -12.19 -4.79
N ALA A 67 -9.35 -11.87 -5.73
CA ALA A 67 -9.42 -10.57 -6.40
C ALA A 67 -9.64 -9.38 -5.45
N TYR A 68 -9.95 -9.65 -4.19
CA TYR A 68 -10.10 -8.68 -3.12
C TYR A 68 -8.99 -8.76 -2.07
N ARG A 69 -7.99 -9.63 -2.19
CA ARG A 69 -6.87 -9.71 -1.24
C ARG A 69 -5.58 -10.07 -1.94
N ILE A 70 -4.62 -9.14 -1.92
CA ILE A 70 -3.21 -9.47 -2.06
C ILE A 70 -2.62 -9.68 -0.67
N SER A 71 -2.01 -10.83 -0.46
CA SER A 71 -1.27 -11.11 0.76
C SER A 71 -0.01 -10.25 0.88
N SER A 72 0.29 -9.77 2.09
CA SER A 72 1.58 -9.11 2.36
C SER A 72 2.76 -10.02 2.04
N GLU A 73 2.58 -11.34 2.21
CA GLU A 73 3.55 -12.34 1.79
C GLU A 73 3.84 -12.30 0.30
N TYR A 74 2.82 -12.13 -0.54
CA TYR A 74 2.99 -12.00 -1.99
C TYR A 74 3.80 -10.76 -2.36
N LEU A 75 3.50 -9.61 -1.76
CA LEU A 75 4.26 -8.36 -1.99
C LEU A 75 5.73 -8.51 -1.56
N LEU A 76 5.98 -9.18 -0.43
CA LEU A 76 7.33 -9.48 0.04
C LEU A 76 8.07 -10.43 -0.90
N LEU A 77 7.38 -11.43 -1.47
CA LEU A 77 7.94 -12.35 -2.46
C LEU A 77 8.29 -11.62 -3.75
N LEU A 78 7.40 -10.79 -4.29
CA LEU A 78 7.70 -9.94 -5.45
C LEU A 78 8.95 -9.09 -5.21
N ARG A 79 9.05 -8.42 -4.05
CA ARG A 79 10.23 -7.63 -3.70
C ARG A 79 11.52 -8.45 -3.67
N LYS A 80 11.47 -9.71 -3.22
CA LYS A 80 12.64 -10.60 -3.17
C LYS A 80 13.01 -11.15 -4.55
N THR A 81 12.03 -11.31 -5.45
CA THR A 81 12.22 -11.87 -6.78
C THR A 81 12.63 -10.83 -7.81
N LEU A 82 12.05 -9.63 -7.75
CA LEU A 82 12.32 -8.56 -8.70
C LEU A 82 13.68 -7.91 -8.42
N THR A 83 14.41 -7.58 -9.48
CA THR A 83 15.58 -6.71 -9.36
C THR A 83 15.18 -5.32 -8.84
N ALA A 84 16.17 -4.55 -8.37
CA ALA A 84 15.93 -3.18 -7.92
C ALA A 84 15.31 -2.29 -9.02
N GLN A 85 15.70 -2.50 -10.29
CA GLN A 85 15.13 -1.76 -11.42
C GLN A 85 13.68 -2.16 -11.69
N GLN A 86 13.39 -3.46 -11.73
CA GLN A 86 12.02 -3.97 -11.93
C GLN A 86 11.09 -3.55 -10.78
N THR A 87 11.58 -3.58 -9.54
CA THR A 87 10.85 -3.10 -8.36
C THR A 87 10.52 -1.60 -8.48
N ARG A 88 11.46 -0.79 -8.99
CA ARG A 88 11.22 0.64 -9.26
C ARG A 88 10.19 0.84 -10.37
N LYS A 89 10.22 0.05 -11.45
CA LYS A 89 9.18 0.09 -12.50
C LYS A 89 7.81 -0.26 -11.92
N LEU A 90 7.68 -1.36 -11.19
CA LEU A 90 6.42 -1.76 -10.54
C LEU A 90 5.88 -0.64 -9.62
N ALA A 91 6.75 -0.04 -8.82
CA ALA A 91 6.37 1.08 -7.96
C ALA A 91 5.95 2.34 -8.74
N GLN A 92 6.51 2.57 -9.93
CA GLN A 92 6.09 3.66 -10.81
C GLN A 92 4.73 3.38 -11.43
N ASP A 93 4.50 2.16 -11.92
CA ASP A 93 3.22 1.75 -12.53
C ASP A 93 2.06 1.96 -11.54
N ILE A 94 2.23 1.51 -10.28
CA ILE A 94 1.27 1.74 -9.19
C ILE A 94 1.02 3.24 -8.94
N LYS A 95 2.08 4.05 -8.90
CA LYS A 95 1.96 5.51 -8.67
C LYS A 95 1.24 6.21 -9.82
N ILE A 96 1.50 5.82 -11.06
CA ILE A 96 0.87 6.39 -12.25
C ILE A 96 -0.62 6.08 -12.23
N TRP A 97 -0.99 4.81 -12.04
CA TRP A 97 -2.40 4.42 -11.94
C TRP A 97 -3.10 5.21 -10.83
N CYS A 98 -2.51 5.20 -9.64
CA CYS A 98 -3.04 5.90 -8.48
C CYS A 98 -3.24 7.41 -8.72
N ARG A 99 -2.30 8.07 -9.42
CA ARG A 99 -2.43 9.48 -9.80
C ARG A 99 -3.61 9.71 -10.74
N ASN A 100 -3.81 8.83 -11.72
CA ASN A 100 -4.90 8.93 -12.68
C ASN A 100 -6.25 8.76 -11.96
N GLU A 101 -6.37 7.75 -11.10
CA GLU A 101 -7.57 7.54 -10.31
C GLU A 101 -7.89 8.73 -9.41
N TYR A 102 -6.92 9.34 -8.72
CA TYR A 102 -7.19 10.55 -7.92
C TYR A 102 -7.74 11.72 -8.75
N GLY A 103 -7.37 11.80 -10.03
CA GLY A 103 -7.82 12.86 -10.93
C GLY A 103 -9.28 12.70 -11.36
N MET A 104 -9.89 11.53 -11.15
CA MET A 104 -11.26 11.26 -11.52
C MET A 104 -12.23 12.04 -10.61
N SER A 105 -13.10 12.83 -11.21
CA SER A 105 -14.14 13.61 -10.52
C SER A 105 -15.20 12.72 -9.88
N GLU A 106 -15.34 11.48 -10.37
CA GLU A 106 -16.29 10.47 -9.91
C GLU A 106 -16.00 9.98 -8.49
N TYR A 107 -14.75 10.09 -8.03
CA TYR A 107 -14.41 9.69 -6.68
C TYR A 107 -14.62 10.81 -5.66
N SER A 108 -15.19 10.44 -4.53
CA SER A 108 -15.32 11.28 -3.35
C SER A 108 -13.97 11.57 -2.70
N LYS A 109 -13.94 12.55 -1.78
CA LYS A 109 -12.75 12.84 -0.96
C LYS A 109 -12.30 11.63 -0.14
N GLU A 110 -13.24 10.83 0.35
CA GLU A 110 -12.95 9.63 1.13
C GLU A 110 -12.34 8.52 0.28
N GLU A 111 -12.85 8.30 -0.93
CA GLU A 111 -12.27 7.32 -1.87
C GLU A 111 -10.87 7.72 -2.30
N ARG A 112 -10.65 8.99 -2.62
CA ARG A 112 -9.29 9.49 -2.89
C ARG A 112 -8.38 9.32 -1.69
N SER A 113 -8.87 9.50 -0.46
CA SER A 113 -8.08 9.23 0.74
C SER A 113 -7.77 7.74 0.91
N TYR A 114 -8.72 6.87 0.58
CA TYR A 114 -8.57 5.42 0.61
C TYR A 114 -7.55 4.92 -0.41
N ILE A 115 -7.64 5.36 -1.68
CA ILE A 115 -6.66 5.07 -2.73
C ILE A 115 -5.24 5.46 -2.26
N LYS A 116 -5.11 6.57 -1.53
CA LYS A 116 -3.85 7.04 -0.94
C LYS A 116 -3.31 6.16 0.15
N ALA A 117 -4.14 5.81 1.12
CA ALA A 117 -3.73 4.89 2.17
C ALA A 117 -3.31 3.53 1.59
N LEU A 118 -4.07 3.01 0.63
CA LEU A 118 -3.81 1.73 -0.01
C LEU A 118 -2.50 1.74 -0.80
N THR A 119 -2.27 2.79 -1.59
CA THR A 119 -1.04 2.96 -2.38
C THR A 119 0.19 3.06 -1.49
N VAL A 120 0.14 3.86 -0.42
CA VAL A 120 1.24 3.96 0.54
C VAL A 120 1.53 2.61 1.19
N SER A 121 0.49 1.88 1.59
CA SER A 121 0.62 0.54 2.17
C SER A 121 1.34 -0.44 1.23
N PHE A 122 0.98 -0.44 -0.06
CA PHE A 122 1.60 -1.33 -1.05
C PHE A 122 3.05 -0.94 -1.33
N LEU A 123 3.30 0.35 -1.53
CA LEU A 123 4.65 0.85 -1.81
C LEU A 123 5.61 0.61 -0.65
N ASN A 124 5.17 0.75 0.60
CA ASN A 124 6.00 0.47 1.77
C ASN A 124 6.41 -1.01 1.88
N GLN A 125 5.59 -1.92 1.35
CA GLN A 125 5.89 -3.35 1.34
C GLN A 125 6.82 -3.72 0.17
N LEU A 126 6.58 -3.15 -1.01
CA LEU A 126 7.37 -3.40 -2.23
C LEU A 126 8.72 -2.70 -2.24
N VAL A 127 8.76 -1.45 -1.79
CA VAL A 127 9.95 -0.62 -1.77
C VAL A 127 10.28 -0.30 -0.33
N PRO A 128 11.37 -0.84 0.24
CA PRO A 128 11.79 -0.43 1.56
C PRO A 128 12.09 1.08 1.56
N PRO A 129 11.82 1.77 2.68
CA PRO A 129 12.35 3.12 2.86
C PRO A 129 13.87 3.06 2.67
N ARG A 130 14.43 4.03 1.92
CA ARG A 130 15.88 4.11 1.79
C ARG A 130 16.47 4.29 3.20
N PRO A 131 17.52 3.53 3.56
CA PRO A 131 18.27 3.87 4.76
C PRO A 131 18.72 5.32 4.61
N SER A 132 18.41 6.13 5.62
CA SER A 132 18.81 7.54 5.71
C SER A 132 20.31 7.63 5.93
#